data_AF-A0AAN8WH98-F1
#
_entry.id   AF-A0AAN8WH98-F1
#
_cell.length_a   1.000
_cell.length_b   1.000
_cell.length_c   1.000
_cell.angle_alpha   90.00
_cell.angle_beta   90.00
_cell.angle_gamma   90.00
#
_symmetry.space_group_name_H-M   'P 1'
#
loop_
_entity.id
_entity.type
_entity.pdbx_description
1 polymer ?
#
loop_
_entity_poly.entity_id
_entity_poly.type
_entity_poly.pdbx_seq_one_letter_code
_entity_poly.pdbx_strand_id
1 'polypeptide(L)'
;MDDAPVIYGLEDFQARALTAHTAETEKINFLVGTQSLRRVNQVQLIEFDDDTSIVTKQTFDHPAGEVWKIVGAPQSLDLIATVYNN
;
A
#
# COMPACT_ATOMS: atom_id res chain seq x y z
N MET A 1 27.37 -8.44 6.60
CA MET A 1 27.06 -8.41 5.16
C MET A 1 25.97 -7.38 5.03
N ASP A 2 26.16 -6.36 4.20
CA ASP A 2 25.06 -5.44 3.90
C ASP A 2 24.03 -6.23 3.08
N ASP A 3 22.84 -6.45 3.63
CA ASP A 3 21.75 -7.06 2.89
C ASP A 3 21.41 -6.20 1.68
N ALA A 4 21.25 -6.85 0.53
CA ALA A 4 20.92 -6.15 -0.71
C ALA A 4 19.55 -5.47 -0.57
N PRO A 5 19.37 -4.25 -1.11
CA PRO A 5 18.09 -3.56 -1.02
C PRO A 5 17.01 -4.35 -1.75
N VAL A 6 15.85 -4.53 -1.09
CA VAL A 6 14.67 -5.16 -1.69
C VAL A 6 13.89 -4.11 -2.47
N ILE A 7 13.68 -4.38 -3.77
CA ILE A 7 12.93 -3.50 -4.67
C ILE A 7 11.63 -4.18 -5.05
N TYR A 8 10.51 -3.52 -4.72
CA TYR A 8 9.17 -3.97 -5.10
C TYR A 8 8.51 -2.94 -6.04
N GLY A 9 8.08 -3.40 -7.21
CA GLY A 9 7.43 -2.57 -8.23
C GLY A 9 5.94 -2.88 -8.36
N LEU A 10 5.12 -1.85 -8.55
CA LEU A 10 3.73 -2.03 -8.94
C LEU A 10 3.68 -2.32 -10.44
N GLU A 11 3.55 -3.59 -10.80
CA GLU A 11 3.67 -4.10 -12.17
C GLU A 11 2.86 -3.30 -13.20
N ASP A 12 1.58 -3.13 -12.93
CA ASP A 12 0.58 -2.62 -13.88
C ASP A 12 0.08 -1.21 -13.60
N PHE A 13 0.48 -0.65 -12.45
CA PHE A 13 -0.10 0.56 -11.88
C PHE A 13 0.99 1.52 -11.44
N GLN A 14 0.70 2.81 -11.55
CA GLN A 14 1.57 3.82 -10.95
C GLN A 14 1.13 4.06 -9.51
N ALA A 15 2.06 3.96 -8.56
CA ALA A 15 1.82 4.39 -7.19
C ALA A 15 1.64 5.91 -7.13
N ARG A 16 0.75 6.35 -6.25
CA ARG A 16 0.45 7.77 -6.02
C ARG A 16 0.57 8.17 -4.56
N ALA A 17 0.05 7.35 -3.66
CA ALA A 17 0.09 7.55 -2.22
C ALA A 17 0.76 6.34 -1.55
N LEU A 18 1.57 6.60 -0.54
CA LEU A 18 2.23 5.58 0.29
C LEU A 18 2.10 6.03 1.75
N THR A 19 1.68 5.12 2.62
CA THR A 19 1.65 5.38 4.07
C THR A 19 1.93 4.11 4.85
N ALA A 20 2.38 4.24 6.10
CA ALA A 20 2.52 3.10 6.99
C ALA A 20 1.13 2.60 7.43
N HIS A 21 1.00 1.31 7.70
CA HIS A 21 -0.19 0.75 8.34
C HIS A 21 -0.13 1.02 9.84
N THR A 22 -0.55 2.21 10.27
CA THR A 22 -0.19 2.79 11.59
C THR A 22 -0.52 1.94 12.82
N ALA A 23 -1.60 1.14 12.78
CA ALA A 23 -1.97 0.25 13.89
C ALA A 23 -1.15 -1.05 13.93
N GLU A 24 -0.38 -1.36 12.89
CA GLU A 24 0.49 -2.54 12.83
C GLU A 24 1.80 -2.26 13.56
N THR A 25 2.11 -3.09 14.55
CA THR A 25 3.28 -2.94 15.42
C THR A 25 4.21 -4.14 15.39
N GLU A 26 3.76 -5.26 14.82
CA GLU A 26 4.52 -6.52 14.76
C GLU A 26 5.12 -6.76 13.37
N LYS A 27 4.55 -6.17 12.33
CA LYS A 27 4.96 -6.37 10.93
C LYS A 27 5.30 -5.06 10.22
N ILE A 28 6.15 -5.16 9.19
CA ILE A 28 6.46 -4.00 8.33
C ILE A 28 5.42 -3.91 7.21
N ASN A 29 4.36 -3.16 7.47
CA ASN A 29 3.23 -3.00 6.54
C ASN A 29 3.12 -1.59 5.95
N PHE A 30 2.90 -1.53 4.65
CA PHE A 30 2.67 -0.30 3.88
C PHE A 30 1.36 -0.36 3.11
N LEU A 31 0.64 0.76 3.07
CA LEU A 31 -0.53 0.95 2.23
C LEU A 31 -0.15 1.81 1.03
N VAL A 32 -0.40 1.30 -0.17
CA VAL A 32 -0.08 1.96 -1.44
C VAL A 32 -1.35 2.21 -2.24
N GLY A 33 -1.59 3.45 -2.62
CA GLY A 33 -2.71 3.84 -3.48
C GLY A 33 -2.22 4.06 -4.90
N THR A 34 -3.01 3.65 -5.89
CA THR A 34 -2.66 3.81 -7.30
C THR A 34 -3.32 5.02 -7.95
N GLN A 35 -2.72 5.45 -9.06
CA GLN A 35 -3.33 6.35 -10.03
C GLN A 35 -3.37 5.67 -11.41
N SER A 36 -4.55 5.63 -12.01
CA SER A 36 -4.80 5.05 -13.32
C SER A 36 -6.04 5.70 -13.88
N LEU A 37 -5.94 6.13 -15.14
CA LEU A 37 -7.05 6.66 -15.93
C LEU A 37 -7.73 5.59 -16.79
N ARG A 38 -7.19 4.36 -16.80
CA ARG A 38 -7.60 3.28 -17.72
C ARG A 38 -8.13 2.03 -17.03
N ARG A 39 -7.84 1.86 -15.74
CA ARG A 39 -8.21 0.70 -14.93
C ARG A 39 -8.78 1.20 -13.61
N VAL A 40 -9.63 0.39 -12.97
CA VAL A 40 -10.07 0.63 -11.59
C VAL A 40 -8.83 0.74 -10.70
N ASN A 41 -8.73 1.82 -9.93
CA ASN A 41 -7.62 2.02 -9.01
C ASN A 41 -7.71 1.04 -7.85
N GLN A 42 -6.65 0.97 -7.07
CA GLN A 42 -6.56 0.04 -5.97
C GLN A 42 -5.76 0.62 -4.81
N VAL A 43 -6.03 0.07 -3.63
CA VAL A 43 -5.17 0.17 -2.46
C VAL A 43 -4.51 -1.20 -2.27
N GLN A 44 -3.18 -1.23 -2.19
CA GLN A 44 -2.40 -2.43 -1.93
C GLN A 44 -1.85 -2.37 -0.50
N LEU A 45 -2.08 -3.41 0.29
CA LEU A 45 -1.36 -3.65 1.53
C LEU A 45 -0.14 -4.50 1.19
N ILE A 46 1.04 -3.94 1.42
CA ILE A 46 2.34 -4.56 1.19
C ILE A 46 2.94 -4.92 2.54
N GLU A 47 3.23 -6.20 2.74
CA GLU A 47 3.92 -6.71 3.93
C GLU A 47 5.34 -7.10 3.53
N PHE A 48 6.32 -6.56 4.25
CA PHE A 48 7.73 -6.89 4.11
C PHE A 48 8.19 -7.70 5.32
N ASP A 49 8.78 -8.86 5.05
CA ASP A 49 9.45 -9.71 6.03
C ASP A 49 10.95 -9.41 5.97
N ASP A 50 11.50 -8.80 7.03
CA ASP A 50 12.90 -8.39 7.12
C ASP A 50 13.86 -9.55 7.39
N ASP A 51 13.36 -10.68 7.91
CA ASP A 51 14.15 -11.90 8.12
C ASP A 51 14.35 -12.66 6.80
N THR A 52 13.30 -12.75 5.98
CA THR A 52 13.33 -13.53 4.73
C THR A 52 13.55 -12.68 3.48
N SER A 53 13.49 -11.34 3.61
CA SER A 53 13.48 -10.39 2.48
C SER A 53 12.35 -10.64 1.47
N ILE A 54 11.26 -11.29 1.91
CA ILE A 54 10.08 -11.58 1.08
C ILE A 54 9.09 -10.42 1.18
N VAL A 55 8.53 -10.03 0.04
CA VAL A 55 7.43 -9.06 -0.03
C VAL A 55 6.15 -9.79 -0.44
N THR A 56 5.09 -9.61 0.33
CA THR A 56 3.75 -10.10 0.00
C THR A 56 2.78 -8.93 -0.20
N LYS A 57 1.69 -9.17 -0.94
CA LYS A 57 0.70 -8.14 -1.26
C LYS A 57 -0.73 -8.63 -1.11
N GLN A 58 -1.60 -7.74 -0.65
CA GLN A 58 -3.05 -7.86 -0.75
C GLN A 58 -3.61 -6.63 -1.45
N THR A 59 -4.57 -6.83 -2.37
CA THR A 59 -5.15 -5.76 -3.19
C THR A 59 -6.63 -5.56 -2.85
N PHE A 60 -7.03 -4.29 -2.76
CA PHE A 60 -8.41 -3.85 -2.59
C PHE A 60 -8.78 -2.88 -3.71
N ASP A 61 -9.89 -3.13 -4.40
CA ASP A 61 -10.38 -2.22 -5.45
C ASP A 61 -10.80 -0.87 -4.86
N HIS A 62 -10.45 0.19 -5.57
CA HIS A 62 -10.81 1.57 -5.27
C HIS A 62 -11.57 2.15 -6.48
N PRO A 63 -12.88 1.88 -6.60
CA PRO A 63 -13.68 2.30 -7.75
C PRO A 63 -14.02 3.79 -7.76
N ALA A 64 -13.73 4.52 -6.67
CA ALA A 64 -14.11 5.91 -6.53
C ALA A 64 -13.20 6.86 -7.32
N GLY A 65 -11.97 6.46 -7.66
CA GLY A 65 -11.07 7.24 -8.51
C GLY A 65 -9.59 7.06 -8.14
N GLU A 66 -8.76 8.00 -8.55
CA GLU A 66 -7.32 8.00 -8.21
C GLU A 66 -7.11 8.25 -6.72
N VAL A 67 -6.20 7.49 -6.10
CA VAL A 67 -5.95 7.60 -4.66
C VAL A 67 -4.93 8.71 -4.39
N TRP A 68 -5.41 9.85 -3.91
CA TRP A 68 -4.57 11.04 -3.64
C TRP A 68 -3.92 11.02 -2.28
N LYS A 69 -4.58 10.43 -1.28
CA LYS A 69 -4.05 10.25 0.07
C LYS A 69 -4.65 9.02 0.71
N ILE A 70 -3.84 8.33 1.52
CA ILE A 70 -4.28 7.25 2.41
C ILE A 70 -3.83 7.60 3.82
N VAL A 71 -4.65 7.28 4.81
CA VAL A 71 -4.27 7.24 6.21
C VAL A 71 -4.77 5.92 6.82
N GLY A 72 -3.91 5.23 7.55
CA GLY A 72 -4.33 4.10 8.39
C GLY A 72 -4.90 4.60 9.71
N ALA A 73 -5.90 3.90 10.26
CA ALA A 73 -6.35 4.18 11.61
C ALA A 73 -5.24 3.83 12.61
N PRO A 74 -5.00 4.65 13.65
CA PRO A 74 -3.90 4.42 14.59
C PRO A 74 -4.18 3.30 15.60
N GLN A 75 -5.42 2.82 15.69
CA GLN A 75 -5.87 1.86 16.71
C GLN A 75 -6.66 0.68 16.10
N SER A 76 -6.72 0.58 14.79
CA SER A 76 -7.46 -0.48 14.10
C SER A 76 -6.76 -0.84 12.80
N LEU A 77 -6.45 -2.14 12.65
CA LEU A 77 -5.83 -2.68 11.44
C LEU A 77 -6.80 -2.69 10.26
N ASP A 78 -8.10 -2.83 10.53
CA ASP A 78 -9.13 -3.02 9.50
C ASP A 78 -9.68 -1.70 8.94
N LEU A 79 -9.24 -0.56 9.46
CA LEU A 79 -9.77 0.74 9.10
C LEU A 79 -8.70 1.63 8.44
N ILE A 80 -9.01 2.08 7.24
CA ILE A 80 -8.25 3.09 6.52
C ILE A 80 -9.21 4.16 5.99
N ALA A 81 -8.67 5.36 5.72
CA ALA A 81 -9.38 6.39 5.00
C ALA A 81 -8.59 6.81 3.76
N THR A 82 -9.31 7.11 2.69
CA THR A 82 -8.72 7.59 1.44
C THR A 82 -9.35 8.91 1.01
N VAL A 83 -8.53 9.77 0.40
CA VAL A 83 -9.00 10.93 -0.37
C VAL A 83 -8.78 10.61 -1.83
N TYR A 84 -9.78 10.85 -2.66
CA TYR A 84 -9.76 10.47 -4.06
C TYR A 84 -10.16 11.62 -4.99
N ASN A 85 -9.72 11.51 -6.24
CA ASN A 85 -10.16 12.35 -7.34
C ASN A 85 -10.77 11.47 -8.43
N ASN A 86 -11.88 11.92 -9.00
CA ASN A 86 -12.60 11.23 -10.07
C ASN A 86 -12.43 11.97 -11.39
#